data_AF-A0A8S3E8Y6-F1
#
_entry.id   AF-A0A8S3E8Y6-F1
#
_cell.length_a   1.000
_cell.length_b   1.000
_cell.length_c   1.000
_cell.angle_alpha   90.00
_cell.angle_beta   90.00
_cell.angle_gamma   90.00
#
_symmetry.space_group_name_H-M   'P 1'
#
loop_
_entity.id
_entity.type
_entity.pdbx_description
1 polymer ?
#
loop_
_entity_poly.entity_id
_entity_poly.type
_entity_poly.pdbx_seq_one_letter_code
_entity_poly.pdbx_strand_id
1 'polypeptide(L)'
;HQTIRNHTHYVLELKLLTSEQRSSYIDMFFHSFNKILESEQKSLLVDNKGGEHPIYLSYVCENLRQFGDYSLVTKRLKTYPSTLDNLLNFLLDEAYEIIDNRPLTDAFFKLLLISDIGLIESDMVNILEHYLNRNTDENNRIDVNQMIWAVLRRHVKIFLDTTWIAGIQYIIFRDSSIEKLLRQRCLKDDANETCTLHTFMAEFYRKYSSMKDIATSRVLYHYEQGHMYQELVTYLRSPEGRIVTRHDRENYLRRRRCTNTLGSVDTIDNQRAYACHVCAKNLKLAPFMMQKSPCIICSKHIPPSTSTEIPLEKREARLCQKHGTNDYSQNFQCLLCKRLQPTSRGELSTP
;
A
#
# COMPACT_ATOMS: atom_id res chain seq x y z
N HIS A 1 -12.86 -0.31 37.89
CA HIS A 1 -12.24 1.02 38.03
C HIS A 1 -10.75 0.90 37.70
N GLN A 2 -10.37 1.14 36.44
CA GLN A 2 -8.96 1.30 36.06
C GLN A 2 -8.63 2.78 36.17
N THR A 3 -7.76 3.12 37.11
CA THR A 3 -7.14 4.43 37.25
C THR A 3 -6.27 4.67 36.01
N ILE A 4 -6.81 5.43 35.06
CA ILE A 4 -6.03 5.99 33.95
C ILE A 4 -4.97 6.88 34.59
N ARG A 5 -3.71 6.46 34.52
CA ARG A 5 -2.58 7.27 34.97
C ARG A 5 -2.55 8.53 34.11
N ASN A 6 -2.74 9.69 34.73
CA ASN A 6 -2.54 10.99 34.12
C ASN A 6 -1.05 11.12 33.74
N HIS A 7 -0.70 10.72 32.53
CA HIS A 7 0.61 11.01 31.97
C HIS A 7 0.65 12.52 31.65
N THR A 8 1.54 13.25 32.31
CA THR A 8 1.88 14.62 31.92
C THR A 8 2.47 14.56 30.52
N HIS A 9 1.73 15.07 29.53
CA HIS A 9 2.21 15.17 28.17
C HIS A 9 3.31 16.23 28.11
N TYR A 10 4.53 15.83 27.74
CA TYR A 10 5.59 16.76 27.38
C TYR A 10 5.38 17.19 25.94
N VAL A 11 5.35 18.50 25.69
CA VAL A 11 5.27 19.07 24.35
C VAL A 11 6.64 19.64 24.00
N LEU A 12 7.24 19.11 22.93
CA LEU A 12 8.45 19.67 22.35
C LEU A 12 8.04 20.52 21.14
N GLU A 13 8.26 21.83 21.22
CA GLU A 13 8.03 22.75 20.10
C GLU A 13 9.33 22.89 19.29
N LEU A 14 9.27 22.50 18.02
CA LEU A 14 10.38 22.65 17.09
C LEU A 14 10.34 24.06 16.48
N LYS A 15 11.43 24.81 16.67
CA LYS A 15 11.59 26.17 16.13
C LYS A 15 12.30 26.14 14.78
N LEU A 16 12.11 27.20 14.01
CA LEU A 16 12.86 27.45 12.78
C LEU A 16 14.35 27.65 13.06
N LEU A 17 15.19 27.33 12.08
CA LEU A 17 16.64 27.46 12.21
C LEU A 17 17.07 28.92 12.25
N THR A 18 17.92 29.26 13.21
CA THR A 18 18.64 30.54 13.24
C THR A 18 19.71 30.59 12.15
N SER A 19 20.19 31.78 11.76
CA SER A 19 21.24 31.92 10.75
C SER A 19 22.52 31.14 11.10
N GLU A 20 22.88 31.08 12.38
CA GLU A 20 24.02 30.28 12.87
C GLU A 20 23.78 28.78 12.68
N GLN A 21 22.59 28.30 13.03
CA GLN A 21 22.22 26.89 12.83
C GLN A 21 22.17 26.51 11.35
N ARG A 22 21.67 27.41 10.48
CA ARG A 22 21.68 27.22 9.02
C ARG A 22 23.11 27.09 8.50
N SER A 23 23.97 28.02 8.90
CA SER A 23 25.40 28.04 8.55
C SER A 23 26.09 26.74 8.96
N SER A 24 25.87 26.29 10.21
CA SER A 24 26.43 25.05 10.74
C SER A 24 25.89 23.80 10.01
N TYR A 25 24.59 23.76 9.70
CA TYR A 25 23.99 22.68 8.93
C TYR A 25 24.61 22.54 7.54
N ILE A 26 24.76 23.66 6.83
CA ILE A 26 25.36 23.70 5.49
C ILE A 26 26.79 23.17 5.52
N ASP A 27 27.61 23.64 6.47
CA ASP A 27 28.99 23.16 6.62
C ASP A 27 29.04 21.67 6.91
N MET A 28 28.26 21.20 7.89
CA MET A 28 28.20 19.80 8.28
C MET A 28 27.80 18.92 7.09
N PHE A 29 26.80 19.34 6.31
CA PHE A 29 26.34 18.60 5.14
C PHE A 29 27.44 18.47 4.09
N PHE A 30 28.02 19.59 3.62
CA PHE A 30 29.01 19.54 2.54
C PHE A 30 30.35 18.95 2.98
N HIS A 31 30.70 19.07 4.26
CA HIS A 31 31.91 18.44 4.81
C HIS A 31 31.89 16.92 4.66
N SER A 32 30.73 16.27 4.82
CA SER A 32 30.61 14.81 4.58
C SER A 32 30.92 14.38 3.13
N PHE A 33 30.96 15.33 2.20
CA PHE A 33 31.29 15.11 0.79
C PHE A 33 32.59 15.78 0.37
N ASN A 34 33.41 16.24 1.33
CA ASN A 34 34.65 16.98 1.08
C ASN A 34 34.45 18.21 0.18
N LYS A 35 33.29 18.88 0.29
CA LYS A 35 32.96 20.11 -0.45
C LYS A 35 32.91 21.27 0.53
N ILE A 36 33.39 22.44 0.10
CA ILE A 36 33.38 23.67 0.89
C ILE A 36 32.76 24.75 0.01
N LEU A 37 31.72 25.42 0.50
CA LEU A 37 31.13 26.55 -0.21
C LEU A 37 31.91 27.82 0.08
N GLU A 38 32.01 28.69 -0.92
CA GLU A 38 32.56 30.03 -0.74
C GLU A 38 31.65 30.88 0.15
N SER A 39 32.22 31.91 0.81
CA SER A 39 31.49 32.76 1.73
C SER A 39 30.25 33.41 1.10
N GLU A 40 30.31 33.84 -0.17
CA GLU A 40 29.15 34.38 -0.90
C GLU A 40 28.06 33.31 -1.11
N GLN A 41 28.44 32.11 -1.52
CA GLN A 41 27.50 31.00 -1.74
C GLN A 41 26.78 30.62 -0.45
N LYS A 42 27.52 30.61 0.65
CA LYS A 42 26.98 30.32 1.97
C LYS A 42 26.04 31.42 2.45
N SER A 43 26.39 32.69 2.26
CA SER A 43 25.50 33.80 2.64
C SER A 43 24.18 33.74 1.87
N LEU A 44 24.24 33.46 0.56
CA LEU A 44 23.03 33.29 -0.27
C LEU A 44 22.08 32.21 0.27
N LEU A 45 22.60 31.12 0.84
CA LEU A 45 21.78 30.07 1.45
C LEU A 45 21.23 30.46 2.82
N VAL A 46 22.07 31.07 3.66
CA VAL A 46 21.69 31.48 5.03
C VAL A 46 20.63 32.57 4.99
N ASP A 47 20.77 33.51 4.07
CA ASP A 47 19.90 34.68 3.89
C ASP A 47 18.60 34.34 3.15
N ASN A 48 18.54 33.20 2.45
CA ASN A 48 17.32 32.74 1.82
C ASN A 48 16.30 32.33 2.91
N LYS A 49 15.12 32.96 2.88
CA LYS A 49 14.03 32.68 3.82
C LYS A 49 13.57 31.23 3.80
N GLY A 50 13.67 30.50 2.68
CA GLY A 50 13.36 29.07 2.68
C GLY A 50 14.27 28.28 3.63
N GLY A 51 15.50 28.77 3.84
CA GLY A 51 16.52 28.14 4.67
C GLY A 51 16.21 28.06 6.17
N GLU A 52 15.16 28.74 6.68
CA GLU A 52 14.75 28.54 8.08
C GLU A 52 14.14 27.14 8.30
N HIS A 53 13.71 26.48 7.22
CA HIS A 53 13.20 25.11 7.26
C HIS A 53 14.33 24.10 6.95
N PRO A 54 14.62 23.14 7.86
CA PRO A 54 15.67 22.14 7.63
C PRO A 54 15.46 21.30 6.35
N ILE A 55 14.21 20.98 6.01
CA ILE A 55 13.87 20.21 4.81
C ILE A 55 14.26 20.97 3.55
N TYR A 56 13.97 22.28 3.49
CA TYR A 56 14.37 23.14 2.37
C TYR A 56 15.88 23.11 2.18
N LEU A 57 16.66 23.32 3.25
CA LEU A 57 18.12 23.27 3.16
C LEU A 57 18.61 21.90 2.70
N SER A 58 17.99 20.81 3.17
CA SER A 58 18.36 19.46 2.76
C SER A 58 18.18 19.23 1.25
N TYR A 59 17.09 19.73 0.66
CA TYR A 59 16.86 19.69 -0.78
C TYR A 59 17.88 20.53 -1.54
N VAL A 60 18.08 21.79 -1.14
CA VAL A 60 19.03 22.67 -1.81
C VAL A 60 20.44 22.09 -1.75
N CYS A 61 20.90 21.67 -0.57
CA CYS A 61 22.22 21.10 -0.38
C CYS A 61 22.43 19.81 -1.20
N GLU A 62 21.43 18.91 -1.25
CA GLU A 62 21.53 17.69 -2.06
C GLU A 62 21.52 17.97 -3.57
N ASN A 63 20.79 19.00 -4.04
CA ASN A 63 20.86 19.44 -5.43
C ASN A 63 22.24 20.02 -5.74
N LEU A 64 22.73 20.93 -4.89
CA LEU A 64 24.02 21.61 -5.05
C LEU A 64 25.22 20.65 -4.99
N ARG A 65 25.10 19.54 -4.25
CA ARG A 65 26.13 18.50 -4.15
C ARG A 65 26.49 17.90 -5.52
N GLN A 66 25.56 17.89 -6.46
CA GLN A 66 25.73 17.28 -7.77
C GLN A 66 26.61 18.12 -8.71
N PHE A 67 26.77 19.41 -8.43
CA PHE A 67 27.58 20.33 -9.25
C PHE A 67 29.02 20.37 -8.77
N GLY A 68 29.97 20.17 -9.68
CA GLY A 68 31.41 20.33 -9.43
C GLY A 68 31.93 21.75 -9.67
N ASP A 69 31.21 22.57 -10.44
CA ASP A 69 31.63 23.93 -10.81
C ASP A 69 31.02 24.98 -9.87
N TYR A 70 31.89 25.73 -9.18
CA TYR A 70 31.52 26.79 -8.24
C TYR A 70 30.77 27.95 -8.90
N SER A 71 31.11 28.31 -10.15
CA SER A 71 30.44 29.40 -10.86
C SER A 71 28.97 29.08 -11.14
N LEU A 72 28.71 27.83 -11.52
CA LEU A 72 27.37 27.29 -11.74
C LEU A 72 26.57 27.21 -10.43
N VAL A 73 27.22 26.83 -9.33
CA VAL A 73 26.61 26.83 -7.99
C VAL A 73 26.12 28.23 -7.62
N THR A 74 26.96 29.26 -7.76
CA THR A 74 26.57 30.64 -7.43
C THR A 74 25.42 31.13 -8.30
N LYS A 75 25.45 30.85 -9.61
CA LYS A 75 24.36 31.23 -10.53
C LYS A 75 23.04 30.57 -10.13
N ARG A 76 23.07 29.31 -9.71
CA ARG A 76 21.87 28.53 -9.35
C ARG A 76 21.32 28.89 -7.97
N LEU A 77 22.18 29.21 -7.02
CA LEU A 77 21.77 29.75 -5.72
C LEU A 77 20.90 31.00 -5.86
N LYS A 78 21.22 31.86 -6.84
CA LYS A 78 20.47 33.09 -7.14
C LYS A 78 19.08 32.83 -7.74
N THR A 79 18.82 31.62 -8.26
CA THR A 79 17.51 31.25 -8.84
C THR A 79 16.60 30.49 -7.88
N TYR A 80 17.09 30.04 -6.72
CA TYR A 80 16.27 29.21 -5.84
C TYR A 80 15.11 29.99 -5.19
N PRO A 81 13.88 29.45 -5.26
CA PRO A 81 12.71 30.07 -4.64
C PRO A 81 12.83 30.18 -3.12
N SER A 82 12.12 31.11 -2.50
CA SER A 82 12.18 31.33 -1.04
C SER A 82 11.21 30.47 -0.21
N THR A 83 10.50 29.52 -0.83
CA THR A 83 9.55 28.62 -0.17
C THR A 83 9.80 27.17 -0.58
N LEU A 84 9.48 26.22 0.30
CA LEU A 84 9.66 24.79 0.04
C LEU A 84 8.84 24.31 -1.17
N ASP A 85 7.56 24.68 -1.24
CA ASP A 85 6.68 24.23 -2.34
C ASP A 85 7.19 24.71 -3.71
N ASN A 86 7.67 25.96 -3.79
CA ASN A 86 8.21 26.48 -5.04
C ASN A 86 9.56 25.84 -5.36
N LEU A 87 10.42 25.59 -4.37
CA LEU A 87 11.67 24.86 -4.57
C LEU A 87 11.41 23.46 -5.11
N LEU A 88 10.46 22.72 -4.53
CA LEU A 88 10.15 21.36 -4.97
C LEU A 88 9.61 21.35 -6.40
N ASN A 89 8.74 22.31 -6.76
CA ASN A 89 8.29 22.47 -8.15
C ASN A 89 9.45 22.75 -9.09
N PHE A 90 10.30 23.71 -8.73
CA PHE A 90 11.50 24.07 -9.50
C PHE A 90 12.40 22.84 -9.73
N LEU A 91 12.74 22.09 -8.68
CA LEU A 91 13.59 20.91 -8.78
C LEU A 91 12.92 19.77 -9.56
N LEU A 92 11.60 19.60 -9.46
CA LEU A 92 10.86 18.62 -10.24
C LEU A 92 10.90 18.96 -11.72
N ASP A 93 10.62 20.22 -12.07
CA ASP A 93 10.67 20.68 -13.47
C ASP A 93 12.04 20.40 -14.09
N GLU A 94 13.12 20.69 -13.37
CA GLU A 94 14.47 20.37 -13.82
C GLU A 94 14.70 18.86 -14.00
N ALA A 95 14.19 18.04 -13.08
CA ALA A 95 14.28 16.59 -13.23
C ALA A 95 13.54 16.10 -14.50
N TYR A 96 12.36 16.66 -14.79
CA TYR A 96 11.60 16.35 -16.00
C TYR A 96 12.25 16.85 -17.29
N GLU A 97 13.02 17.94 -17.24
CA GLU A 97 13.75 18.47 -18.41
C GLU A 97 14.99 17.63 -18.74
N ILE A 98 15.70 17.13 -17.73
CA ILE A 98 16.90 16.33 -17.94
C ILE A 98 16.54 14.91 -18.39
N ILE A 99 15.43 14.36 -17.91
CA ILE A 99 14.95 13.04 -18.32
C ILE A 99 14.15 13.21 -19.61
N ASP A 100 14.77 12.88 -20.75
CA ASP A 100 14.15 12.89 -22.10
C ASP A 100 13.02 11.83 -22.29
N ASN A 101 12.40 11.39 -21.20
CA ASN A 101 11.36 10.38 -21.16
C ASN A 101 10.35 10.69 -20.04
N ARG A 102 9.58 11.77 -20.22
CA ARG A 102 8.50 12.16 -19.28
C ARG A 102 7.54 11.02 -18.93
N PRO A 103 7.09 10.16 -19.88
CA PRO A 103 6.21 9.04 -19.57
C PRO A 103 6.79 8.08 -18.53
N LEU A 104 8.09 7.80 -18.59
CA LEU A 104 8.78 6.95 -17.62
C LEU A 104 8.81 7.58 -16.22
N THR A 105 9.14 8.87 -16.13
CA THR A 105 9.16 9.61 -14.85
C THR A 105 7.78 9.67 -14.22
N ASP A 106 6.75 9.97 -15.02
CA ASP A 106 5.36 9.99 -14.56
C ASP A 106 4.89 8.61 -14.10
N ALA A 107 5.22 7.55 -14.84
CA ALA A 107 4.93 6.18 -14.45
C ALA A 107 5.54 5.85 -13.08
N PHE A 108 6.83 6.14 -12.91
CA PHE A 108 7.52 5.89 -11.64
C PHE A 108 6.85 6.60 -10.47
N PHE A 109 6.60 7.91 -10.57
CA PHE A 109 6.00 8.65 -9.47
C PHE A 109 4.54 8.22 -9.20
N LYS A 110 3.74 7.96 -10.23
CA LYS A 110 2.36 7.47 -10.06
C LYS A 110 2.32 6.13 -9.32
N LEU A 111 3.18 5.19 -9.70
CA LEU A 111 3.25 3.88 -9.07
C LEU A 111 3.77 3.96 -7.63
N LEU A 112 4.69 4.90 -7.36
CA LEU A 112 5.18 5.13 -6.00
C LEU A 112 4.10 5.76 -5.11
N LEU A 113 3.33 6.73 -5.62
CA LEU A 113 2.22 7.41 -4.91
C LEU A 113 1.09 6.47 -4.46
N ILE A 114 0.86 5.38 -5.19
CA ILE A 114 -0.17 4.40 -4.85
C ILE A 114 0.39 3.18 -4.11
N SER A 115 1.69 3.15 -3.86
CA SER A 115 2.32 2.06 -3.09
C SER A 115 1.95 2.17 -1.60
N ASP A 116 1.94 1.04 -0.91
CA ASP A 116 1.61 0.99 0.53
C ASP A 116 2.77 1.50 1.39
N ILE A 117 3.93 0.85 1.27
CA ILE A 117 5.13 1.19 2.06
C ILE A 117 6.32 1.58 1.17
N GLY A 118 6.07 1.82 -0.11
CA GLY A 118 7.09 2.00 -1.12
C GLY A 118 7.17 0.86 -2.13
N LEU A 119 8.09 1.04 -3.07
CA LEU A 119 8.33 0.19 -4.20
C LEU A 119 9.61 -0.62 -4.01
N ILE A 120 9.59 -1.90 -4.36
CA ILE A 120 10.76 -2.78 -4.20
C ILE A 120 11.76 -2.47 -5.31
N GLU A 121 12.98 -2.09 -4.94
CA GLU A 121 14.01 -1.65 -5.88
C GLU A 121 14.33 -2.71 -6.95
N SER A 122 14.42 -3.99 -6.56
CA SER A 122 14.73 -5.09 -7.48
C SER A 122 13.64 -5.35 -8.52
N ASP A 123 12.39 -4.94 -8.25
CA ASP A 123 11.26 -5.13 -9.17
C ASP A 123 11.07 -3.90 -10.08
N MET A 124 11.86 -2.82 -9.95
CA MET A 124 11.59 -1.54 -10.62
C MET A 124 11.59 -1.58 -12.13
N VAL A 125 12.59 -2.24 -12.71
CA VAL A 125 12.65 -2.39 -14.17
C VAL A 125 11.41 -3.12 -14.68
N ASN A 126 11.06 -4.26 -14.08
CA ASN A 126 9.90 -5.06 -14.47
C ASN A 126 8.59 -4.29 -14.28
N ILE A 127 8.41 -3.59 -13.15
CA ILE A 127 7.21 -2.81 -12.86
C ILE A 127 7.00 -1.73 -13.93
N LEU A 128 8.05 -0.96 -14.24
CA LEU A 128 7.98 0.14 -15.19
C LEU A 128 7.75 -0.37 -16.62
N GLU A 129 8.46 -1.43 -17.03
CA GLU A 129 8.30 -2.05 -18.34
C GLU A 129 6.87 -2.56 -18.55
N HIS A 130 6.33 -3.33 -17.60
CA HIS A 130 4.96 -3.84 -17.68
C HIS A 130 3.92 -2.73 -17.66
N TYR A 131 4.16 -1.66 -16.90
CA TYR A 131 3.24 -0.53 -16.82
C TYR A 131 3.19 0.25 -18.14
N LEU A 132 4.35 0.60 -18.70
CA LEU A 132 4.46 1.39 -19.92
C LEU A 132 3.96 0.63 -21.15
N ASN A 133 4.08 -0.70 -21.15
CA ASN A 133 3.69 -1.56 -22.27
C ASN A 133 2.29 -2.18 -22.15
N ARG A 134 1.50 -1.82 -21.13
CA ARG A 134 0.19 -2.45 -20.85
C ARG A 134 -0.84 -2.31 -21.98
N ASN A 135 -0.73 -1.23 -22.78
CA ASN A 135 -1.66 -0.91 -23.88
C ASN A 135 -0.90 -0.68 -25.19
N THR A 136 0.30 -1.23 -25.33
CA THR A 136 1.21 -0.92 -26.44
C THR A 136 1.40 -2.15 -27.32
N ASP A 137 1.32 -1.95 -28.64
CA ASP A 137 1.61 -2.99 -29.62
C ASP A 137 3.06 -3.48 -29.49
N GLU A 138 3.31 -4.75 -29.85
CA GLU A 138 4.63 -5.38 -29.69
C GLU A 138 5.76 -4.60 -30.38
N ASN A 139 5.45 -3.93 -31.50
CA ASN A 139 6.42 -3.14 -32.27
C ASN A 139 6.79 -1.79 -31.63
N ASN A 140 6.02 -1.31 -30.65
CA ASN A 140 6.20 0.00 -30.02
C ASN A 140 6.56 -0.10 -28.54
N ARG A 141 6.98 -1.27 -28.07
CA ARG A 141 7.31 -1.49 -26.66
C ARG A 141 8.51 -0.65 -26.25
N ILE A 142 8.39 -0.04 -25.08
CA ILE A 142 9.49 0.64 -24.40
C ILE A 142 10.25 -0.45 -23.64
N ASP A 143 11.47 -0.72 -24.09
CA ASP A 143 12.43 -1.54 -23.34
C ASP A 143 12.99 -0.70 -22.18
N VAL A 144 12.57 -1.03 -20.96
CA VAL A 144 13.15 -0.45 -19.75
C VAL A 144 14.27 -1.39 -19.32
N ASN A 145 15.51 -0.93 -19.39
CA ASN A 145 16.66 -1.68 -18.90
C ASN A 145 17.28 -1.02 -17.65
N GLN A 146 18.24 -1.69 -17.05
CA GLN A 146 18.92 -1.20 -15.84
C GLN A 146 19.62 0.15 -16.04
N MET A 147 20.09 0.45 -17.26
CA MET A 147 20.73 1.74 -17.57
C MET A 147 19.70 2.87 -17.56
N ILE A 148 18.53 2.67 -18.20
CA ILE A 148 17.42 3.62 -18.19
C ILE A 148 16.95 3.87 -16.76
N TRP A 149 16.76 2.79 -15.98
CA TRP A 149 16.41 2.91 -14.56
C TRP A 149 17.48 3.67 -13.76
N ALA A 150 18.76 3.38 -13.96
CA ALA A 150 19.85 4.07 -13.24
C ALA A 150 19.88 5.58 -13.55
N VAL A 151 19.65 5.97 -14.80
CA VAL A 151 19.55 7.38 -15.20
C VAL A 151 18.36 8.04 -14.51
N LEU A 152 17.17 7.45 -14.63
CA LEU A 152 15.96 7.96 -13.95
C LEU A 152 16.23 8.14 -12.45
N ARG A 153 16.64 7.05 -11.78
CA ARG A 153 16.90 7.02 -10.34
C ARG A 153 17.87 8.10 -9.91
N ARG A 154 18.95 8.33 -10.68
CA ARG A 154 19.94 9.37 -10.37
C ARG A 154 19.30 10.77 -10.32
N HIS A 155 18.44 11.08 -11.27
CA HIS A 155 17.80 12.41 -11.37
C HIS A 155 16.67 12.59 -10.35
N VAL A 156 15.92 11.54 -10.04
CA VAL A 156 14.84 11.63 -9.04
C VAL A 156 15.31 11.37 -7.61
N LYS A 157 16.55 10.91 -7.40
CA LYS A 157 17.10 10.50 -6.08
C LYS A 157 16.86 11.53 -4.98
N ILE A 158 16.94 12.82 -5.32
CA ILE A 158 16.76 13.91 -4.37
C ILE A 158 15.39 13.88 -3.65
N PHE A 159 14.37 13.33 -4.32
CA PHE A 159 13.00 13.18 -3.83
C PHE A 159 12.73 11.87 -3.11
N LEU A 160 13.70 10.97 -3.12
CA LEU A 160 13.55 9.59 -2.67
C LEU A 160 14.38 9.32 -1.43
N ASP A 161 13.90 8.36 -0.65
CA ASP A 161 14.68 7.70 0.39
C ASP A 161 14.54 6.18 0.24
N THR A 162 15.31 5.43 1.00
CA THR A 162 15.22 3.97 1.04
C THR A 162 14.99 3.48 2.46
N THR A 163 14.03 2.59 2.63
CA THR A 163 13.78 1.90 3.90
C THR A 163 14.00 0.40 3.77
N TRP A 164 14.39 -0.25 4.86
CA TRP A 164 14.69 -1.68 4.91
C TRP A 164 13.68 -2.38 5.80
N ILE A 165 12.91 -3.30 5.23
CA ILE A 165 11.89 -4.06 5.95
C ILE A 165 12.09 -5.53 5.64
N ALA A 166 12.35 -6.32 6.69
CA ALA A 166 12.64 -7.75 6.57
C ALA A 166 13.76 -8.09 5.56
N GLY A 167 14.81 -7.25 5.51
CA GLY A 167 15.96 -7.45 4.63
C GLY A 167 15.74 -7.00 3.18
N ILE A 168 14.62 -6.33 2.88
CA ILE A 168 14.28 -5.87 1.53
C ILE A 168 14.27 -4.35 1.51
N GLN A 169 14.90 -3.80 0.47
CA GLN A 169 15.00 -2.38 0.23
C GLN A 169 13.77 -1.88 -0.54
N TYR A 170 13.11 -0.89 0.05
CA TYR A 170 11.98 -0.17 -0.53
C TYR A 170 12.39 1.25 -0.84
N ILE A 171 11.98 1.73 -2.00
CA ILE A 171 12.05 3.12 -2.42
C ILE A 171 10.78 3.81 -1.94
N ILE A 172 10.95 4.91 -1.23
CA ILE A 172 9.87 5.74 -0.70
C ILE A 172 10.11 7.21 -1.04
N PHE A 173 9.10 8.04 -0.88
CA PHE A 173 9.31 9.49 -0.87
C PHE A 173 10.10 9.90 0.36
N ARG A 174 10.98 10.88 0.17
CA ARG A 174 11.83 11.42 1.24
C ARG A 174 11.02 12.09 2.36
N ASP A 175 9.94 12.76 1.99
CA ASP A 175 9.00 13.36 2.94
C ASP A 175 7.60 13.56 2.33
N SER A 176 6.63 13.92 3.18
CA SER A 176 5.24 14.09 2.79
C SER A 176 4.98 15.31 1.90
N SER A 177 5.87 16.30 1.87
CA SER A 177 5.68 17.53 1.08
C SER A 177 5.82 17.22 -0.41
N ILE A 178 6.83 16.44 -0.79
CA ILE A 178 7.00 15.99 -2.17
C ILE A 178 5.90 15.01 -2.59
N GLU A 179 5.46 14.13 -1.69
CA GLU A 179 4.32 13.23 -1.97
C GLU A 179 3.05 14.03 -2.27
N LYS A 180 2.73 15.01 -1.42
CA LYS A 180 1.56 15.90 -1.60
C LYS A 180 1.64 16.64 -2.93
N LEU A 181 2.81 17.18 -3.27
CA LEU A 181 3.03 17.90 -4.52
C LEU A 181 2.83 16.98 -5.74
N LEU A 182 3.43 15.80 -5.74
CA LEU A 182 3.31 14.82 -6.82
C LEU A 182 1.88 14.27 -6.93
N ARG A 183 1.16 14.10 -5.83
CA ARG A 183 -0.26 13.71 -5.87
C ARG A 183 -1.09 14.74 -6.63
N GLN A 184 -0.91 16.03 -6.33
CA GLN A 184 -1.59 17.12 -7.03
C GLN A 184 -1.21 17.20 -8.52
N ARG A 185 0.07 16.98 -8.84
CA ARG A 185 0.59 17.12 -10.21
C ARG A 185 0.31 15.91 -11.10
N CYS A 186 0.58 14.71 -10.61
CA CYS A 186 0.55 13.47 -11.39
C CYS A 186 -0.82 12.80 -11.38
N LEU A 187 -1.49 12.73 -10.21
CA LEU A 187 -2.79 12.07 -10.08
C LEU A 187 -3.98 13.03 -10.18
N LYS A 188 -3.78 14.32 -9.90
CA LYS A 188 -4.84 15.36 -9.95
C LYS A 188 -6.12 14.98 -9.22
N ASP A 189 -5.99 14.16 -8.17
CA ASP A 189 -7.11 13.55 -7.42
C ASP A 189 -8.11 12.77 -8.31
N ASP A 190 -7.66 12.25 -9.46
CA ASP A 190 -8.45 11.38 -10.32
C ASP A 190 -8.58 9.99 -9.69
N ALA A 191 -9.74 9.74 -9.08
CA ALA A 191 -10.09 8.48 -8.46
C ALA A 191 -10.13 7.31 -9.47
N ASN A 192 -10.51 7.56 -10.72
CA ASN A 192 -10.55 6.52 -11.74
C ASN A 192 -9.12 6.13 -12.15
N GLU A 193 -8.25 7.10 -12.41
CA GLU A 193 -6.85 6.82 -12.70
C GLU A 193 -6.22 6.06 -11.53
N THR A 194 -6.44 6.53 -10.30
CA THR A 194 -5.95 5.86 -9.08
C THR A 194 -6.42 4.40 -8.99
N CYS A 195 -7.71 4.13 -9.24
CA CYS A 195 -8.22 2.75 -9.29
C CYS A 195 -7.53 1.91 -10.37
N THR A 196 -7.33 2.45 -11.58
CA THR A 196 -6.62 1.70 -12.65
C THR A 196 -5.18 1.37 -12.30
N LEU A 197 -4.49 2.27 -11.57
CA LEU A 197 -3.15 2.03 -11.07
C LEU A 197 -3.13 0.93 -10.01
N HIS A 198 -4.09 0.92 -9.09
CA HIS A 198 -4.23 -0.15 -8.10
C HIS A 198 -4.55 -1.50 -8.77
N THR A 199 -5.43 -1.54 -9.77
CA THR A 199 -5.70 -2.74 -10.57
C THR A 199 -4.43 -3.28 -11.21
N PHE A 200 -3.66 -2.41 -11.87
CA PHE A 200 -2.38 -2.77 -12.47
C PHE A 200 -1.41 -3.35 -11.43
N MET A 201 -1.21 -2.68 -10.29
CA MET A 201 -0.28 -3.14 -9.27
C MET A 201 -0.69 -4.48 -8.64
N ALA A 202 -1.99 -4.69 -8.41
CA ALA A 202 -2.50 -5.97 -7.92
C ALA A 202 -2.22 -7.10 -8.92
N GLU A 203 -2.44 -6.86 -10.21
CA GLU A 203 -2.12 -7.82 -11.26
C GLU A 203 -0.61 -8.09 -11.36
N PHE A 204 0.20 -7.03 -11.28
CA PHE A 204 1.64 -7.12 -11.33
C PHE A 204 2.17 -8.02 -10.22
N TYR A 205 1.82 -7.73 -8.97
CA TYR A 205 2.30 -8.53 -7.85
C TYR A 205 1.83 -9.98 -7.92
N ARG A 206 0.59 -10.20 -8.36
CA ARG A 206 0.04 -11.55 -8.50
C ARG A 206 0.79 -12.37 -9.56
N LYS A 207 1.03 -11.79 -10.74
CA LYS A 207 1.58 -12.51 -11.90
C LYS A 207 3.11 -12.48 -11.95
N TYR A 208 3.70 -11.30 -11.85
CA TYR A 208 5.09 -11.06 -12.25
C TYR A 208 6.07 -10.89 -11.08
N SER A 209 5.60 -10.60 -9.86
CA SER A 209 6.53 -10.44 -8.74
C SER A 209 7.25 -11.74 -8.41
N SER A 210 8.57 -11.60 -8.23
CA SER A 210 9.53 -12.65 -7.88
C SER A 210 9.35 -13.12 -6.44
N MET A 211 8.92 -12.23 -5.53
CA MET A 211 8.78 -12.50 -4.10
C MET A 211 7.33 -12.79 -3.71
N LYS A 212 6.91 -14.05 -3.89
CA LYS A 212 5.51 -14.47 -3.68
C LYS A 212 4.97 -14.23 -2.26
N ASP A 213 5.82 -14.34 -1.24
CA ASP A 213 5.41 -14.12 0.15
C ASP A 213 4.96 -12.66 0.40
N ILE A 214 5.67 -11.71 -0.22
CA ILE A 214 5.39 -10.27 -0.07
C ILE A 214 4.33 -9.82 -1.05
N ALA A 215 4.35 -10.38 -2.26
CA ALA A 215 3.33 -10.12 -3.27
C ALA A 215 1.92 -10.33 -2.72
N THR A 216 1.73 -11.32 -1.84
CA THR A 216 0.41 -11.63 -1.26
C THR A 216 -0.17 -10.45 -0.48
N SER A 217 0.60 -9.80 0.40
CA SER A 217 0.11 -8.65 1.17
C SER A 217 -0.15 -7.43 0.27
N ARG A 218 0.69 -7.23 -0.76
CA ARG A 218 0.54 -6.15 -1.74
C ARG A 218 -0.70 -6.31 -2.61
N VAL A 219 -0.98 -7.52 -3.09
CA VAL A 219 -2.19 -7.83 -3.86
C VAL A 219 -3.43 -7.45 -3.05
N LEU A 220 -3.47 -7.81 -1.77
CA LEU A 220 -4.61 -7.48 -0.90
C LEU A 220 -4.78 -5.98 -0.69
N TYR A 221 -3.68 -5.26 -0.43
CA TYR A 221 -3.69 -3.82 -0.30
C TYR A 221 -4.24 -3.16 -1.58
N HIS A 222 -3.69 -3.51 -2.75
CA HIS A 222 -4.12 -2.90 -4.01
C HIS A 222 -5.54 -3.28 -4.39
N TYR A 223 -6.01 -4.50 -4.11
CA TYR A 223 -7.43 -4.82 -4.31
C TYR A 223 -8.37 -4.04 -3.38
N GLU A 224 -7.97 -3.76 -2.12
CA GLU A 224 -8.80 -2.95 -1.23
C GLU A 224 -8.88 -1.49 -1.70
N GLN A 225 -7.74 -0.89 -2.05
CA GLN A 225 -7.64 0.50 -2.49
C GLN A 225 -8.27 0.72 -3.88
N GLY A 226 -8.10 -0.22 -4.80
CA GLY A 226 -8.73 -0.20 -6.13
C GLY A 226 -10.22 -0.61 -6.13
N HIS A 227 -10.80 -0.82 -4.95
CA HIS A 227 -12.21 -1.23 -4.78
C HIS A 227 -12.59 -2.55 -5.49
N MET A 228 -11.60 -3.41 -5.74
CA MET A 228 -11.71 -4.72 -6.40
C MET A 228 -12.12 -5.81 -5.40
N TYR A 229 -13.27 -5.64 -4.76
CA TYR A 229 -13.66 -6.49 -3.63
C TYR A 229 -13.95 -7.94 -4.02
N GLN A 230 -14.46 -8.16 -5.23
CA GLN A 230 -14.75 -9.51 -5.71
C GLN A 230 -13.45 -10.28 -5.95
N GLU A 231 -12.45 -9.62 -6.51
CA GLU A 231 -11.11 -10.14 -6.76
C GLU A 231 -10.38 -10.37 -5.44
N LEU A 232 -10.51 -9.47 -4.47
CA LEU A 232 -9.97 -9.64 -3.12
C LEU A 232 -10.50 -10.92 -2.47
N VAL A 233 -11.82 -11.11 -2.46
CA VAL A 233 -12.45 -12.30 -1.86
C VAL A 233 -12.05 -13.57 -2.62
N THR A 234 -12.00 -13.49 -3.95
CA THR A 234 -11.59 -14.62 -4.80
C THR A 234 -10.13 -15.00 -4.54
N TYR A 235 -9.25 -14.01 -4.44
CA TYR A 235 -7.83 -14.20 -4.13
C TYR A 235 -7.61 -14.78 -2.74
N LEU A 236 -8.32 -14.27 -1.72
CA LEU A 236 -8.25 -14.87 -0.37
C LEU A 236 -8.64 -16.35 -0.37
N ARG A 237 -9.55 -16.79 -1.26
CA ARG A 237 -9.98 -18.20 -1.39
C ARG A 237 -9.00 -19.06 -2.20
N SER A 238 -8.09 -18.46 -2.96
CA SER A 238 -7.12 -19.18 -3.77
C SER A 238 -6.04 -19.86 -2.89
N PRO A 239 -5.25 -20.80 -3.44
CA PRO A 239 -4.12 -21.39 -2.73
C PRO A 239 -3.12 -20.36 -2.19
N GLU A 240 -2.84 -19.30 -2.97
CA GLU A 240 -1.94 -18.20 -2.61
C GLU A 240 -2.48 -17.41 -1.42
N GLY A 241 -3.80 -17.15 -1.41
CA GLY A 241 -4.48 -16.47 -0.30
C GLY A 241 -4.49 -17.24 1.02
N ARG A 242 -3.99 -18.50 1.07
CA ARG A 242 -3.88 -19.29 2.32
C ARG A 242 -2.67 -18.91 3.17
N ILE A 243 -1.68 -18.26 2.57
CA ILE A 243 -0.47 -17.77 3.25
C ILE A 243 -0.81 -16.58 4.16
N VAL A 244 -1.85 -15.81 3.79
CA VAL A 244 -2.35 -14.66 4.54
C VAL A 244 -2.67 -15.05 5.98
N THR A 245 -2.17 -14.25 6.92
CA THR A 245 -2.43 -14.49 8.35
C THR A 245 -3.93 -14.41 8.63
N ARG A 246 -4.37 -15.12 9.66
CA ARG A 246 -5.78 -15.08 10.07
C ARG A 246 -6.22 -13.66 10.43
N HIS A 247 -5.37 -12.90 11.12
CA HIS A 247 -5.66 -11.55 11.55
C HIS A 247 -5.88 -10.61 10.35
N ASP A 248 -4.98 -10.63 9.36
CA ASP A 248 -5.09 -9.78 8.19
C ASP A 248 -6.31 -10.12 7.36
N ARG A 249 -6.56 -11.42 7.17
CA ARG A 249 -7.77 -11.92 6.50
C ARG A 249 -9.03 -11.41 7.18
N GLU A 250 -9.07 -11.47 8.50
CA GLU A 250 -10.21 -10.96 9.27
C GLU A 250 -10.37 -9.44 9.11
N ASN A 251 -9.27 -8.68 9.07
CA ASN A 251 -9.27 -7.22 8.87
C ASN A 251 -9.80 -6.81 7.50
N TYR A 252 -9.30 -7.41 6.41
CA TYR A 252 -9.77 -7.16 5.05
C TYR A 252 -11.25 -7.51 4.89
N LEU A 253 -11.68 -8.64 5.46
CA LEU A 253 -13.09 -9.05 5.40
C LEU A 253 -13.98 -8.25 6.35
N ARG A 254 -13.45 -7.67 7.45
CA ARG A 254 -14.24 -6.97 8.49
C ARG A 254 -15.10 -5.86 7.92
N ARG A 255 -14.53 -5.03 7.05
CA ARG A 255 -15.22 -3.89 6.41
C ARG A 255 -16.30 -4.33 5.41
N ARG A 256 -16.29 -5.60 5.01
CA ARG A 256 -17.19 -6.19 4.02
C ARG A 256 -18.10 -7.26 4.60
N ARG A 257 -18.08 -7.45 5.93
CA ARG A 257 -19.04 -8.30 6.61
C ARG A 257 -20.43 -7.71 6.46
N CYS A 258 -21.44 -8.57 6.33
CA CYS A 258 -22.83 -8.14 6.30
C CYS A 258 -23.13 -7.29 7.54
N THR A 259 -23.86 -6.19 7.47
CA THR A 259 -24.14 -5.33 8.63
C THR A 259 -25.28 -5.85 9.51
N ASN A 260 -26.03 -6.85 9.05
CA ASN A 260 -27.22 -7.31 9.74
C ASN A 260 -26.91 -8.42 10.75
N THR A 261 -27.46 -8.32 11.95
CA THR A 261 -27.40 -9.35 12.99
C THR A 261 -28.11 -10.59 12.51
N LEU A 262 -27.48 -11.74 12.72
CA LEU A 262 -28.04 -13.02 12.36
C LEU A 262 -28.88 -13.55 13.52
N GLY A 263 -30.05 -14.08 13.22
CA GLY A 263 -30.88 -14.77 14.22
C GLY A 263 -30.26 -16.09 14.67
N SER A 264 -30.80 -16.72 15.71
CA SER A 264 -30.49 -18.11 16.10
C SER A 264 -31.36 -19.15 15.38
N VAL A 265 -32.40 -18.71 14.66
CA VAL A 265 -33.37 -19.58 13.98
C VAL A 265 -33.05 -19.62 12.49
N ASP A 266 -33.27 -20.79 11.87
CA ASP A 266 -33.18 -20.96 10.42
C ASP A 266 -34.30 -20.16 9.76
N THR A 267 -33.91 -19.08 9.11
CA THR A 267 -34.80 -18.13 8.44
C THR A 267 -34.18 -17.79 7.09
N ILE A 268 -34.94 -17.12 6.21
CA ILE A 268 -34.39 -16.51 4.97
C ILE A 268 -33.14 -15.69 5.31
N ASP A 269 -33.15 -15.09 6.48
CA ASP A 269 -32.13 -14.20 6.98
C ASP A 269 -30.91 -14.87 7.63
N ASN A 270 -30.98 -16.18 7.86
CA ASN A 270 -29.96 -16.94 8.56
C ASN A 270 -30.09 -18.43 8.20
N GLN A 271 -29.32 -18.86 7.22
CA GLN A 271 -29.42 -20.21 6.66
C GLN A 271 -28.24 -21.06 7.10
N ARG A 272 -28.46 -22.35 7.36
CA ARG A 272 -27.36 -23.31 7.50
C ARG A 272 -26.63 -23.42 6.17
N ALA A 273 -25.30 -23.51 6.22
CA ALA A 273 -24.48 -23.83 5.07
C ALA A 273 -23.73 -25.12 5.33
N TYR A 274 -23.68 -25.99 4.33
CA TYR A 274 -22.79 -27.14 4.37
C TYR A 274 -21.40 -26.74 3.88
N ALA A 275 -20.38 -27.13 4.64
CA ALA A 275 -18.98 -27.03 4.25
C ALA A 275 -18.30 -28.37 4.52
N CYS A 276 -17.73 -28.98 3.48
CA CYS A 276 -17.07 -30.27 3.65
C CYS A 276 -15.85 -30.15 4.57
N HIS A 277 -15.51 -31.24 5.25
CA HIS A 277 -14.41 -31.30 6.23
C HIS A 277 -13.09 -30.73 5.67
N VAL A 278 -12.77 -31.02 4.40
CA VAL A 278 -11.57 -30.51 3.72
C VAL A 278 -11.59 -28.99 3.60
N CYS A 279 -12.70 -28.41 3.13
CA CYS A 279 -12.83 -26.97 2.98
C CYS A 279 -12.91 -26.24 4.32
N ALA A 280 -13.58 -26.82 5.31
CA ALA A 280 -13.66 -26.27 6.67
C ALA A 280 -12.27 -26.21 7.34
N LYS A 281 -11.49 -27.31 7.25
CA LYS A 281 -10.12 -27.38 7.77
C LYS A 281 -9.20 -26.38 7.07
N ASN A 282 -9.33 -26.22 5.75
CA ASN A 282 -8.49 -25.33 4.95
C ASN A 282 -8.79 -23.84 5.15
N LEU A 283 -10.03 -23.47 5.52
CA LEU A 283 -10.38 -22.07 5.78
C LEU A 283 -9.89 -21.56 7.16
N LYS A 284 -9.23 -22.40 7.98
CA LYS A 284 -8.80 -22.06 9.34
C LYS A 284 -9.91 -21.40 10.18
N LEU A 285 -11.17 -21.84 10.00
CA LEU A 285 -12.35 -21.33 10.69
C LEU A 285 -12.43 -21.83 12.16
N ALA A 286 -11.36 -21.74 12.98
CA ALA A 286 -11.34 -22.04 14.43
C ALA A 286 -9.93 -21.80 15.02
N PRO A 287 -9.69 -21.47 16.32
CA PRO A 287 -10.55 -21.64 17.51
C PRO A 287 -10.85 -20.37 18.35
N PHE A 288 -10.23 -19.21 18.13
CA PHE A 288 -10.47 -18.04 19.03
C PHE A 288 -11.78 -17.27 18.81
N MET A 289 -12.58 -17.66 17.81
CA MET A 289 -13.97 -17.20 17.63
C MET A 289 -14.99 -18.25 18.07
N MET A 290 -14.54 -19.33 18.72
CA MET A 290 -15.37 -20.46 19.12
C MET A 290 -16.21 -20.18 20.36
N GLN A 291 -16.94 -19.08 20.37
CA GLN A 291 -18.17 -19.02 21.16
C GLN A 291 -19.42 -18.94 20.29
N LYS A 292 -19.36 -18.55 19.01
CA LYS A 292 -20.55 -18.24 18.21
C LYS A 292 -20.39 -18.61 16.73
N SER A 293 -21.40 -19.23 16.11
CA SER A 293 -21.39 -19.68 14.72
C SER A 293 -21.27 -18.49 13.76
N PRO A 294 -20.19 -18.32 12.96
CA PRO A 294 -20.08 -17.19 12.04
C PRO A 294 -20.63 -17.53 10.65
N CYS A 295 -20.95 -16.50 9.86
CA CYS A 295 -21.22 -16.68 8.43
C CYS A 295 -19.97 -17.22 7.71
N ILE A 296 -20.07 -18.30 6.94
CA ILE A 296 -18.91 -18.91 6.27
C ILE A 296 -18.32 -18.06 5.13
N ILE A 297 -19.12 -17.18 4.52
CA ILE A 297 -18.66 -16.30 3.44
C ILE A 297 -17.92 -15.08 3.99
N CYS A 298 -18.51 -14.39 4.98
CA CYS A 298 -17.99 -13.11 5.45
C CYS A 298 -17.46 -13.13 6.89
N SER A 299 -17.51 -14.26 7.58
CA SER A 299 -17.08 -14.40 8.97
C SER A 299 -17.83 -13.48 9.95
N LYS A 300 -19.03 -13.02 9.61
CA LYS A 300 -19.86 -12.25 10.56
C LYS A 300 -20.34 -13.16 11.68
N HIS A 301 -20.12 -12.69 12.89
CA HIS A 301 -20.60 -13.31 14.11
C HIS A 301 -22.13 -13.20 14.27
N ILE A 302 -22.75 -14.32 14.63
CA ILE A 302 -24.14 -14.38 15.11
C ILE A 302 -24.13 -13.95 16.58
N PRO A 303 -24.84 -12.87 16.98
CA PRO A 303 -24.98 -12.53 18.40
C PRO A 303 -25.54 -13.73 19.16
N PRO A 304 -25.14 -13.94 20.42
CA PRO A 304 -25.67 -15.03 21.23
C PRO A 304 -27.13 -14.72 21.60
N SER A 305 -28.07 -14.96 20.69
CA SER A 305 -29.45 -15.16 21.10
C SER A 305 -29.53 -16.61 21.60
N THR A 306 -29.61 -16.73 22.93
CA THR A 306 -30.00 -17.94 23.70
C THR A 306 -29.14 -19.22 23.57
N SER A 307 -28.00 -19.19 22.86
CA SER A 307 -27.21 -20.40 22.51
C SER A 307 -25.91 -20.61 23.29
N THR A 308 -25.87 -20.23 24.57
CA THR A 308 -24.71 -20.49 25.46
C THR A 308 -24.42 -21.99 25.69
N GLU A 309 -25.25 -22.90 25.20
CA GLU A 309 -25.16 -24.34 25.49
C GLU A 309 -24.90 -25.24 24.28
N ILE A 310 -24.69 -24.72 23.07
CA ILE A 310 -24.40 -25.60 21.92
C ILE A 310 -22.93 -26.06 22.01
N PRO A 311 -22.67 -27.37 22.19
CA PRO A 311 -21.30 -27.91 22.19
C PRO A 311 -20.56 -27.52 20.92
N LEU A 312 -19.24 -27.32 21.03
CA LEU A 312 -18.36 -26.99 19.90
C LEU A 312 -18.58 -27.87 18.66
N GLU A 313 -18.85 -29.16 18.91
CA GLU A 313 -19.07 -30.20 17.89
C GLU A 313 -20.40 -30.05 17.14
N LYS A 314 -21.37 -29.32 17.69
CA LYS A 314 -22.70 -29.10 17.12
C LYS A 314 -22.87 -27.73 16.48
N ARG A 315 -21.80 -26.95 16.36
CA ARG A 315 -21.87 -25.63 15.72
C ARG A 315 -21.87 -25.75 14.21
N GLU A 316 -23.00 -25.37 13.62
CA GLU A 316 -23.21 -25.40 12.18
C GLU A 316 -22.60 -24.18 11.50
N ALA A 317 -22.04 -24.38 10.31
CA ALA A 317 -21.72 -23.26 9.43
C ALA A 317 -23.01 -22.59 8.96
N ARG A 318 -23.03 -21.26 8.90
CA ARG A 318 -24.22 -20.47 8.53
C ARG A 318 -23.92 -19.45 7.43
N LEU A 319 -24.95 -18.91 6.79
CA LEU A 319 -24.90 -17.82 5.83
C LEU A 319 -25.58 -16.59 6.42
N CYS A 320 -25.05 -15.41 6.11
CA CYS A 320 -25.66 -14.16 6.56
C CYS A 320 -26.89 -13.81 5.71
N GLN A 321 -27.73 -12.85 6.11
CA GLN A 321 -28.81 -12.31 5.26
C GLN A 321 -28.40 -11.96 3.82
N LYS A 322 -27.22 -11.35 3.61
CA LYS A 322 -26.69 -11.03 2.26
C LYS A 322 -26.14 -12.22 1.49
N HIS A 323 -25.91 -13.34 2.14
CA HIS A 323 -25.27 -14.54 1.59
C HIS A 323 -26.18 -15.77 1.60
N GLY A 324 -27.34 -15.69 2.26
CA GLY A 324 -28.39 -16.69 2.18
C GLY A 324 -29.02 -16.66 0.80
N THR A 325 -29.41 -17.84 0.32
CA THR A 325 -30.08 -18.02 -0.96
C THR A 325 -31.47 -18.57 -0.68
N ASN A 326 -32.51 -18.07 -1.35
CA ASN A 326 -33.85 -18.70 -1.24
C ASN A 326 -33.89 -20.16 -1.73
N ASP A 327 -32.81 -20.61 -2.36
CA ASP A 327 -32.64 -21.96 -2.88
C ASP A 327 -32.04 -22.91 -1.82
N TYR A 328 -32.91 -23.62 -1.11
CA TYR A 328 -32.53 -24.63 -0.12
C TYR A 328 -31.82 -25.86 -0.72
N SER A 329 -31.81 -26.03 -2.06
CA SER A 329 -31.12 -27.14 -2.71
C SER A 329 -29.59 -27.07 -2.54
N GLN A 330 -29.05 -25.87 -2.30
CA GLN A 330 -27.62 -25.66 -2.03
C GLN A 330 -27.16 -26.24 -0.69
N ASN A 331 -28.07 -26.61 0.21
CA ASN A 331 -27.73 -27.21 1.51
C ASN A 331 -27.12 -28.60 1.38
N PHE A 332 -27.34 -29.29 0.25
CA PHE A 332 -26.77 -30.60 -0.03
C PHE A 332 -25.40 -30.54 -0.70
N GLN A 333 -24.84 -29.35 -0.96
CA GLN A 333 -23.53 -29.19 -1.57
C GLN A 333 -22.64 -28.30 -0.71
N CYS A 334 -21.34 -28.61 -0.69
CA CYS A 334 -20.36 -27.80 0.00
C CYS A 334 -20.34 -26.44 -0.69
N LEU A 335 -20.64 -25.38 0.06
CA LEU A 335 -20.74 -24.03 -0.48
C LEU A 335 -19.46 -23.57 -1.20
N LEU A 336 -18.31 -24.13 -0.78
CA LEU A 336 -16.98 -23.68 -1.20
C LEU A 336 -16.43 -24.46 -2.40
N CYS A 337 -16.67 -25.77 -2.47
CA CYS A 337 -16.15 -26.62 -3.55
C CYS A 337 -17.24 -27.31 -4.37
N LYS A 338 -18.51 -27.00 -4.09
CA LYS A 338 -19.71 -27.54 -4.75
C LYS A 338 -19.84 -29.08 -4.72
N ARG A 339 -19.02 -29.77 -3.93
CA ARG A 339 -19.13 -31.23 -3.71
C ARG A 339 -20.36 -31.55 -2.89
N LEU A 340 -21.15 -32.53 -3.34
CA LEU A 340 -22.30 -33.01 -2.59
C LEU A 340 -21.92 -33.46 -1.17
N GLN A 341 -22.80 -33.20 -0.22
CA GLN A 341 -22.72 -33.75 1.12
C GLN A 341 -22.81 -35.28 0.97
N PRO A 342 -21.89 -36.03 1.59
CA PRO A 342 -22.09 -37.46 1.69
C PRO A 342 -23.39 -37.65 2.47
N THR A 343 -24.44 -38.11 1.78
CA THR A 343 -25.64 -38.59 2.45
C THR A 343 -25.18 -39.66 3.42
N SER A 344 -25.47 -39.46 4.70
CA SER A 344 -25.27 -40.51 5.69
C SER A 344 -25.90 -41.78 5.14
N ARG A 345 -25.09 -42.85 5.04
CA ARG A 345 -25.58 -44.18 4.65
C ARG A 345 -26.88 -44.46 5.43
N GLY A 346 -28.00 -44.63 4.73
CA GLY A 346 -29.13 -45.40 5.25
C GLY A 346 -30.44 -44.71 5.60
N GLU A 347 -30.72 -43.47 5.22
CA GLU A 347 -32.08 -42.91 5.35
C GLU A 347 -32.58 -42.36 4.02
N LEU A 348 -32.75 -43.28 3.06
CA LEU A 348 -33.82 -43.16 2.07
C LEU A 348 -35.03 -43.87 2.68
N SER A 349 -35.88 -43.14 3.39
CA SER A 349 -37.27 -43.57 3.54
C SER A 349 -37.92 -43.47 2.15
N THR A 350 -38.19 -44.66 1.61
CA THR A 350 -38.90 -45.04 0.38
C THR A 350 -40.26 -44.33 0.17
N PRO A 351 -40.84 -44.43 -1.04
CA PRO A 351 -41.21 -43.35 -1.98
C PRO A 351 -42.36 -42.43 -1.55
#